data_AF-A0A1G7UFN5-F1
#
_entry.id   AF-A0A1G7UFN5-F1
#
_cell.length_a   1.000
_cell.length_b   1.000
_cell.length_c   1.000
_cell.angle_alpha   90.00
_cell.angle_beta   90.00
_cell.angle_gamma   90.00
#
_symmetry.space_group_name_H-M   'P 1'
#
loop_
_entity.id
_entity.type
_entity.pdbx_description
1 polymer ?
#
loop_
_entity_poly.entity_id
_entity_poly.type
_entity_poly.pdbx_seq_one_letter_code
_entity_poly.pdbx_strand_id
1 'polypeptide(L)'
;MGAVWAVLADGWSYAGWVVGASHIRDVDAAWPEPGQRIHHSVGPWPLTIEDTTEVVRCEPNRLLELDARMWPAGAARITLTLTPRSESVTEVVMAERVVRGPTTLMPNVVQDALLVPRNRETLQRLSALAQGRAGSDPSK
;
A
#
# COMPACT_ATOMS: atom_id res chain seq x y z
N MET A 1 -15.43 -9.82 -0.61
CA MET A 1 -14.53 -9.13 -1.58
C MET A 1 -14.45 -7.61 -1.37
N GLY A 2 -15.58 -6.92 -1.17
CA GLY A 2 -15.61 -5.44 -1.10
C GLY A 2 -14.79 -4.80 0.03
N ALA A 3 -14.64 -5.44 1.19
CA ALA A 3 -13.96 -4.81 2.34
C ALA A 3 -12.47 -4.53 2.09
N VAL A 4 -11.73 -5.45 1.46
CA VAL A 4 -10.32 -5.22 1.12
C VAL A 4 -10.20 -4.07 0.11
N TRP A 5 -11.01 -4.11 -0.95
CA TRP A 5 -11.00 -3.05 -1.95
C TRP A 5 -11.39 -1.69 -1.35
N ALA A 6 -12.36 -1.65 -0.44
CA ALA A 6 -12.78 -0.43 0.24
C ALA A 6 -11.66 0.18 1.08
N VAL A 7 -10.76 -0.64 1.66
CA VAL A 7 -9.54 -0.12 2.32
C VAL A 7 -8.57 0.44 1.28
N LEU A 8 -8.29 -0.30 0.20
CA LEU A 8 -7.33 0.16 -0.83
C LEU A 8 -7.80 1.42 -1.57
N ALA A 9 -9.11 1.53 -1.85
CA ALA A 9 -9.73 2.68 -2.50
C ALA A 9 -9.88 3.88 -1.56
N ASP A 10 -9.65 3.71 -0.26
CA ASP A 10 -9.64 4.77 0.74
C ASP A 10 -8.20 5.20 1.00
N GLY A 11 -7.74 6.23 0.28
CA GLY A 11 -6.36 6.72 0.37
C GLY A 11 -5.95 7.20 1.77
N TRP A 12 -6.90 7.61 2.62
CA TRP A 12 -6.63 8.01 4.00
C TRP A 12 -6.26 6.83 4.89
N SER A 13 -6.69 5.62 4.54
CA SER A 13 -6.32 4.40 5.26
C SER A 13 -4.87 3.98 5.05
N TYR A 14 -4.17 4.55 4.06
CA TYR A 14 -2.85 4.13 3.61
C TYR A 14 -1.81 4.07 4.74
N ALA A 15 -1.73 5.10 5.58
CA ALA A 15 -0.82 5.10 6.74
C ALA A 15 -1.17 4.02 7.79
N GLY A 16 -2.40 3.52 7.80
CA GLY A 16 -2.85 2.47 8.69
C GLY A 16 -2.33 1.08 8.32
N TRP A 17 -2.03 0.83 7.03
CA TRP A 17 -1.54 -0.48 6.59
C TRP A 17 -0.13 -0.46 6.01
N VAL A 18 0.35 0.64 5.45
CA VAL A 18 1.73 0.71 4.93
C VAL A 18 2.72 0.95 6.05
N VAL A 19 3.64 0.00 6.23
CA VAL A 19 4.75 0.16 7.17
C VAL A 19 5.71 1.25 6.70
N GLY A 20 5.91 2.26 7.55
CA GLY A 20 6.80 3.38 7.31
C GLY A 20 6.07 4.69 6.99
N ALA A 21 4.81 4.63 6.52
CA ALA A 21 3.95 5.80 6.39
C ALA A 21 3.41 6.17 7.78
N SER A 22 3.59 7.42 8.19
CA SER A 22 3.24 7.88 9.55
C SER A 22 2.05 8.85 9.56
N HIS A 23 1.83 9.59 8.47
CA HIS A 23 0.74 10.56 8.37
C HIS A 23 0.32 10.77 6.92
N ILE A 24 -0.99 10.87 6.66
CA ILE A 24 -1.54 11.27 5.37
C ILE A 24 -1.86 12.76 5.45
N ARG A 25 -1.21 13.55 4.60
CA ARG A 25 -1.36 15.00 4.52
C ARG A 25 -2.51 15.37 3.58
N ASP A 26 -2.62 14.65 2.47
CA ASP A 26 -3.67 14.86 1.48
C ASP A 26 -3.87 13.61 0.60
N VAL A 27 -5.04 13.51 -0.02
CA VAL A 27 -5.41 12.46 -0.99
C VAL A 27 -6.13 13.13 -2.15
N ASP A 28 -5.63 12.92 -3.36
CA ASP A 28 -6.25 13.51 -4.55
C ASP A 28 -7.71 13.03 -4.70
N ALA A 29 -8.60 13.94 -5.12
CA ALA A 29 -10.05 13.74 -5.03
C ALA A 29 -10.59 12.53 -5.80
N ALA A 30 -9.92 12.12 -6.88
CA ALA A 30 -10.34 10.99 -7.72
C ALA A 30 -9.58 9.69 -7.39
N TRP A 31 -8.87 9.63 -6.26
CA TRP A 31 -8.23 8.39 -5.82
C TRP A 31 -9.25 7.23 -5.78
N PRO A 32 -8.92 6.02 -6.28
CA PRO A 32 -7.63 5.55 -6.79
C PRO A 32 -7.54 5.51 -8.34
N GLU A 33 -7.99 6.53 -9.06
CA GLU A 33 -7.79 6.58 -10.52
C GLU A 33 -6.29 6.67 -10.90
N PRO A 34 -5.85 6.13 -12.05
CA PRO A 34 -4.47 6.29 -12.52
C PRO A 34 -4.02 7.76 -12.56
N GLY A 35 -2.81 8.02 -12.07
CA GLY A 35 -2.22 9.35 -11.94
C GLY A 35 -2.57 10.10 -10.64
N GLN A 36 -3.55 9.63 -9.87
CA GLN A 36 -3.92 10.21 -8.58
C GLN A 36 -2.93 9.81 -7.49
N ARG A 37 -2.77 10.67 -6.49
CA ARG A 37 -1.73 10.54 -5.47
C ARG A 37 -2.26 10.56 -4.04
N ILE A 38 -1.51 9.90 -3.18
CA ILE A 38 -1.53 10.10 -1.74
C ILE A 38 -0.28 10.89 -1.37
N HIS A 39 -0.47 11.99 -0.64
CA HIS A 39 0.59 12.83 -0.09
C HIS A 39 0.79 12.44 1.36
N HIS A 40 1.90 11.78 1.66
CA HIS A 40 2.15 11.22 2.99
C HIS A 40 3.51 11.65 3.54
N SER A 41 3.76 11.30 4.79
CA SER A 41 5.04 11.44 5.44
C SER A 41 5.58 10.06 5.80
N VAL A 42 6.87 9.84 5.57
CA VAL A 42 7.56 8.58 5.90
C VAL A 42 8.63 8.78 6.96
N GLY A 43 8.82 7.77 7.81
CA GLY A 43 9.90 7.73 8.80
C GLY A 43 9.45 7.91 10.26
N PRO A 44 10.37 7.66 11.21
CA PRO A 44 10.08 7.79 12.63
C PRO A 44 9.97 9.27 13.02
N TRP A 45 8.96 9.61 13.81
CA TRP A 45 8.83 10.95 14.37
C TRP A 45 10.03 11.26 15.30
N PRO A 46 10.63 12.47 15.27
CA PRO A 46 10.27 13.66 14.48
C PRO A 46 11.00 13.79 13.11
N LEU A 47 11.75 12.77 12.69
CA LEU A 47 12.52 12.76 11.44
C LEU A 47 11.70 12.21 10.27
N THR A 48 10.59 12.87 9.94
CA THR A 48 9.75 12.48 8.81
C THR A 48 10.12 13.21 7.53
N ILE A 49 10.03 12.53 6.39
CA ILE A 49 10.21 13.10 5.05
C ILE A 49 8.87 13.12 4.33
N GLU A 50 8.57 14.20 3.62
CA GLU A 50 7.39 14.28 2.76
C GLU A 50 7.59 13.44 1.51
N ASP A 51 6.62 12.56 1.24
CA ASP A 51 6.63 11.72 0.05
C ASP A 51 5.25 11.61 -0.60
N THR A 52 5.22 11.00 -1.78
CA THR A 52 3.99 10.76 -2.54
C THR A 52 3.96 9.34 -3.09
N THR A 53 2.77 8.75 -3.07
CA THR A 53 2.50 7.48 -3.77
C THR A 53 1.48 7.75 -4.85
N GLU A 54 1.76 7.35 -6.09
CA GLU A 54 0.91 7.59 -7.25
C GLU A 54 0.29 6.28 -7.74
N VAL A 55 -0.98 6.29 -8.15
CA VAL A 55 -1.59 5.15 -8.84
C VAL A 55 -1.05 5.05 -10.26
N VAL A 56 -0.55 3.89 -10.63
CA VAL A 56 -0.12 3.59 -12.01
C VAL A 56 -1.25 2.87 -12.76
N ARG A 57 -1.83 1.84 -12.13
CA ARG A 57 -2.91 1.05 -12.73
C ARG A 57 -3.93 0.72 -11.66
N CYS A 58 -5.20 0.83 -12.03
CA CYS A 58 -6.31 0.54 -11.14
C CYS A 58 -7.34 -0.29 -11.90
N GLU A 59 -7.64 -1.47 -11.38
CA GLU A 59 -8.77 -2.30 -11.80
C GLU A 59 -9.58 -2.63 -10.55
N PRO A 60 -10.76 -2.00 -10.39
CA PRO A 60 -11.54 -2.15 -9.18
C PRO A 60 -11.78 -3.61 -8.77
N ASN A 61 -11.49 -3.89 -7.50
CA ASN A 61 -11.57 -5.22 -6.86
C ASN A 61 -10.63 -6.29 -7.45
N ARG A 62 -9.66 -5.92 -8.29
CA ARG A 62 -8.74 -6.88 -8.94
C ARG A 62 -7.28 -6.51 -8.81
N LEU A 63 -6.93 -5.25 -9.08
CA LEU A 63 -5.54 -4.82 -9.13
C LEU A 63 -5.41 -3.35 -8.74
N LEU A 64 -4.44 -3.06 -7.88
CA LEU A 64 -3.96 -1.71 -7.64
C LEU A 64 -2.44 -1.72 -7.74
N GLU A 65 -1.91 -0.96 -8.70
CA GLU A 65 -0.47 -0.77 -8.87
C GLU A 65 -0.10 0.66 -8.52
N LEU A 66 0.90 0.80 -7.66
CA LEU A 66 1.34 2.05 -7.07
C LEU A 66 2.82 2.30 -7.37
N ASP A 67 3.14 3.54 -7.70
CA ASP A 67 4.51 4.06 -7.74
C ASP A 67 4.76 4.79 -6.42
N ALA A 68 5.40 4.09 -5.48
CA ALA A 68 5.82 4.66 -4.21
C ALA A 68 7.16 5.37 -4.42
N ARG A 69 7.14 6.69 -4.50
CA ARG A 69 8.37 7.46 -4.39
C ARG A 69 8.88 7.32 -2.96
N MET A 70 10.20 7.22 -2.82
CA MET A 70 10.88 6.94 -1.56
C MET A 70 12.14 7.78 -1.53
N TRP A 71 12.02 9.10 -1.61
CA TRP A 71 13.18 9.99 -1.70
C TRP A 71 13.91 10.04 -0.34
N PRO A 72 15.25 9.89 -0.26
CA PRO A 72 16.23 9.73 -1.34
C PRO A 72 16.57 8.26 -1.70
N ALA A 73 15.94 7.27 -1.06
CA ALA A 73 16.22 5.84 -1.22
C ALA A 73 15.85 5.27 -2.60
N GLY A 74 14.90 5.86 -3.33
CA GLY A 74 14.47 5.38 -4.64
C GLY A 74 12.99 5.55 -4.96
N ALA A 75 12.49 4.73 -5.87
CA ALA A 75 11.06 4.53 -6.12
C ALA A 75 10.79 3.03 -6.25
N ALA A 76 9.67 2.56 -5.69
CA ALA A 76 9.26 1.16 -5.73
C ALA A 76 7.89 1.03 -6.41
N ARG A 77 7.76 0.05 -7.31
CA ARG A 77 6.49 -0.36 -7.89
C ARG A 77 5.87 -1.42 -6.98
N ILE A 78 4.73 -1.11 -6.40
CA ILE A 78 3.97 -2.01 -5.54
C ILE A 78 2.73 -2.44 -6.31
N THR A 79 2.55 -3.73 -6.54
CA THR A 79 1.36 -4.28 -7.18
C THR A 79 0.61 -5.13 -6.17
N LEU A 80 -0.66 -4.79 -5.94
CA LEU A 80 -1.61 -5.53 -5.12
C LEU A 80 -2.61 -6.22 -6.05
N THR A 81 -2.61 -7.55 -6.06
CA THR A 81 -3.56 -8.37 -6.83
C THR A 81 -4.54 -9.03 -5.87
N LEU A 82 -5.84 -8.88 -6.16
CA LEU A 82 -6.94 -9.38 -5.35
C LEU A 82 -7.62 -10.53 -6.09
N THR A 83 -7.67 -11.70 -5.45
CA THR A 83 -8.36 -12.88 -5.98
C THR A 83 -9.46 -13.30 -5.02
N PRO A 84 -10.76 -13.29 -5.41
CA PRO A 84 -11.79 -13.91 -4.59
C PRO A 84 -11.53 -15.40 -4.42
N ARG A 85 -11.56 -15.86 -3.17
CA ARG A 85 -11.54 -17.29 -2.84
C ARG A 85 -12.91 -17.78 -2.38
N SER A 86 -13.72 -16.89 -1.82
CA SER A 86 -15.15 -17.07 -1.53
C SER A 86 -15.82 -15.70 -1.41
N GLU A 87 -17.09 -15.67 -1.01
CA GLU A 87 -17.82 -14.41 -0.75
C GLU A 87 -17.14 -13.54 0.32
N SER A 88 -16.65 -14.19 1.38
CA SER A 88 -16.04 -13.54 2.55
C SER A 88 -14.51 -13.54 2.53
N VAL A 89 -13.87 -14.38 1.70
CA VAL A 89 -12.40 -14.52 1.66
C VAL A 89 -11.84 -13.96 0.36
N THR A 90 -10.87 -13.06 0.50
CA THR A 90 -10.11 -12.49 -0.62
C THR A 90 -8.63 -12.71 -0.34
N GLU A 91 -7.96 -13.39 -1.27
CA GLU A 91 -6.52 -13.49 -1.26
C GLU A 91 -5.93 -12.19 -1.83
N VAL A 92 -4.91 -11.67 -1.14
CA VAL A 92 -4.18 -10.49 -1.57
C VAL A 92 -2.73 -10.88 -1.77
N VAL A 93 -2.22 -10.66 -2.97
CA VAL A 93 -0.81 -10.86 -3.30
C VAL A 93 -0.18 -9.49 -3.49
N MET A 94 0.88 -9.20 -2.73
CA MET A 94 1.68 -7.99 -2.88
C MET A 94 3.01 -8.35 -3.53
N ALA A 95 3.35 -7.65 -4.61
CA ALA A 95 4.67 -7.68 -5.22
C ALA A 95 5.29 -6.29 -5.15
N GLU A 96 6.55 -6.20 -4.75
CA GLU A 96 7.31 -4.95 -4.71
C GLU A 96 8.56 -5.09 -5.59
N ARG A 97 8.80 -4.10 -6.45
CA ARG A 97 9.99 -4.03 -7.31
C ARG A 97 10.61 -2.65 -7.22
N VAL A 98 11.90 -2.57 -6.89
CA VAL A 98 12.65 -1.31 -6.97
C VAL A 98 12.76 -0.88 -8.43
N VAL A 99 12.29 0.32 -8.76
CA VAL A 99 12.29 0.87 -10.13
C VAL A 99 13.35 1.95 -10.31
N ARG A 100 13.73 2.65 -9.25
CA ARG A 100 14.75 3.71 -9.23
C ARG A 100 15.45 3.76 -7.87
N GLY A 101 16.70 4.19 -7.80
CA GLY A 101 17.40 4.51 -6.54
C GLY A 101 18.73 3.79 -6.33
N PRO A 102 19.60 4.29 -5.44
CA PRO A 102 20.93 3.73 -5.16
C PRO A 102 20.88 2.33 -4.53
N THR A 103 19.72 1.91 -4.00
CA THR A 103 19.48 0.57 -3.45
C THR A 103 19.55 -0.53 -4.51
N THR A 104 19.48 -0.22 -5.81
CA THR A 104 19.76 -1.20 -6.88
C THR A 104 21.18 -1.77 -6.82
N LEU A 105 22.09 -1.13 -6.07
CA LEU A 105 23.46 -1.61 -5.84
C LEU A 105 23.58 -2.58 -4.65
N MET A 106 22.53 -2.77 -3.84
CA MET A 106 22.54 -3.70 -2.72
C MET A 106 22.31 -5.14 -3.20
N PRO A 107 22.97 -6.17 -2.65
CA PRO A 107 22.69 -7.56 -2.97
C PRO A 107 21.23 -7.93 -2.67
N ASN A 108 20.57 -8.67 -3.56
CA ASN A 108 19.15 -9.04 -3.46
C ASN A 108 18.78 -9.67 -2.11
N VAL A 109 19.65 -10.52 -1.55
CA VAL A 109 19.41 -11.18 -0.24
C VAL A 109 19.24 -10.17 0.90
N VAL A 110 19.97 -9.05 0.86
CA VAL A 110 19.86 -8.00 1.87
C VAL A 110 18.59 -7.17 1.67
N GLN A 111 18.21 -6.91 0.42
CA GLN A 111 16.94 -6.25 0.09
C GLN A 111 15.75 -7.11 0.56
N ASP A 112 15.76 -8.41 0.25
CA ASP A 112 14.71 -9.36 0.63
C ASP A 112 14.59 -9.46 2.17
N ALA A 113 15.71 -9.52 2.89
CA ALA A 113 15.71 -9.61 4.35
C ALA A 113 15.10 -8.37 5.03
N LEU A 114 15.17 -7.20 4.41
CA LEU A 114 14.58 -5.95 4.90
C LEU A 114 13.11 -5.78 4.46
N LEU A 115 12.80 -6.14 3.22
CA LEU A 115 11.49 -5.90 2.61
C LEU A 115 10.45 -6.97 2.99
N VAL A 116 10.84 -8.25 3.10
CA VAL A 116 9.90 -9.33 3.40
C VAL A 116 9.18 -9.14 4.75
N PRO A 117 9.87 -8.80 5.87
CA PRO A 117 9.18 -8.53 7.13
C PRO A 117 8.21 -7.35 7.03
N ARG A 118 8.65 -6.25 6.39
CA ARG A 118 7.85 -5.04 6.16
C ARG A 118 6.58 -5.35 5.36
N ASN A 119 6.69 -6.16 4.30
CA ASN A 119 5.59 -6.48 3.41
C ASN A 119 4.60 -7.46 4.07
N ARG A 120 5.11 -8.39 4.89
CA ARG A 120 4.27 -9.27 5.69
C ARG A 120 3.44 -8.49 6.71
N GLU A 121 4.06 -7.57 7.44
CA GLU A 121 3.36 -6.69 8.37
C GLU A 121 2.34 -5.79 7.64
N THR A 122 2.71 -5.27 6.47
CA THR A 122 1.81 -4.45 5.63
C THR A 122 0.53 -5.22 5.26
N LEU A 123 0.67 -6.47 4.81
CA LEU A 123 -0.47 -7.35 4.52
C LEU A 123 -1.29 -7.72 5.76
N GLN A 124 -0.64 -7.89 6.91
CA GLN A 124 -1.33 -8.17 8.18
C GLN A 124 -2.20 -6.98 8.62
N ARG A 125 -1.68 -5.76 8.56
CA ARG A 125 -2.45 -4.54 8.87
C ARG A 125 -3.59 -4.32 7.89
N LEU A 126 -3.35 -4.53 6.59
CA LEU A 126 -4.39 -4.47 5.56
C LEU A 126 -5.53 -5.46 5.87
N SER A 127 -5.17 -6.70 6.25
CA SER A 127 -6.15 -7.72 6.63
C SER A 127 -6.94 -7.31 7.88
N ALA A 128 -6.28 -6.77 8.90
CA ALA A 128 -6.94 -6.29 10.12
C ALA A 128 -7.93 -5.14 9.84
N LEU A 129 -7.55 -4.16 9.03
CA LEU A 129 -8.43 -3.06 8.62
C LEU A 129 -9.64 -3.57 7.82
N ALA A 130 -9.42 -4.49 6.88
CA ALA A 130 -10.49 -5.07 6.08
C ALA A 130 -11.48 -5.87 6.93
N GLN A 131 -10.98 -6.65 7.89
CA GLN A 131 -11.82 -7.39 8.84
C GLN A 131 -12.61 -6.45 9.75
N GLY A 132 -11.99 -5.37 10.25
CA GLY A 132 -12.67 -4.35 11.05
C GLY A 132 -13.82 -3.68 10.30
N ARG A 133 -13.61 -3.32 9.02
CA ARG A 133 -14.66 -2.76 8.15
C ARG A 133 -15.80 -3.75 7.92
N ALA A 134 -15.48 -5.03 7.64
CA ALA A 134 -16.49 -6.07 7.42
C ALA A 134 -17.31 -6.42 8.68
N GLY A 135 -16.76 -6.21 9.87
CA GLY A 135 -17.47 -6.42 11.14
C GLY A 135 -18.32 -5.22 11.57
N SER A 136 -18.04 -4.04 11.03
CA SER A 136 -18.75 -2.78 11.35
C SER A 136 -19.93 -2.49 10.41
N ASP A 137 -20.12 -3.31 9.37
CA ASP A 137 -21.28 -3.22 8.47
C ASP A 137 -22.53 -3.77 9.18
N PRO A 138 -23.52 -2.93 9.52
CA PRO A 138 -24.71 -3.33 10.29
C PRO A 138 -25.70 -4.20 9.50
N SER A 139 -25.36 -4.59 8.28
CA SER A 139 -26.16 -5.46 7.40
C SER A 139 -25.95 -6.96 7.65
N LYS A 140 -25.23 -7.34 8.72
CA LYS A 140 -25.12 -8.71 9.24
C LYS A 140 -25.97 -8.88 10.49
#